data_AF-A0A7J6HLE2-F1
#
_entry.id   AF-A0A7J6HLE2-F1
#
_cell.length_a   1.000
_cell.length_b   1.000
_cell.length_c   1.000
_cell.angle_alpha   90.00
_cell.angle_beta   90.00
_cell.angle_gamma   90.00
#
_symmetry.space_group_name_H-M   'P 1'
#
loop_
_entity.id
_entity.type
_entity.pdbx_description
1 polymer ?
#
loop_
_entity_poly.entity_id
_entity_poly.type
_entity_poly.pdbx_seq_one_letter_code
_entity_poly.pdbx_strand_id
1 'polypeptide(L)'
;MSSTSPDSFMNLSTSLTSLHLSKTHLQGKLPENVLTLPNLQQLDLSYNTNLNGSFPQYNWSSPLKVLNLTDTGVVIDPYLCRKFKYLQVISLSGSNFNSVQLSPTFLDNCTQITSLDHFK
;
A
#
# COMPACT_ATOMS: atom_id res chain seq x y z
N MET A 1 6.33 -8.75 -23.98
CA MET A 1 6.34 -8.60 -22.51
C MET A 1 4.96 -8.11 -22.10
N SER A 2 4.22 -8.87 -21.31
CA SER A 2 2.87 -8.51 -20.87
C SER A 2 2.97 -7.58 -19.66
N SER A 3 2.48 -6.35 -19.79
CA SER A 3 2.23 -5.48 -18.63
C SER A 3 0.87 -5.81 -18.04
N THR A 4 0.80 -5.92 -16.72
CA THR A 4 -0.47 -6.16 -16.02
C THR A 4 -1.12 -4.82 -15.73
N SER A 5 -2.32 -4.60 -16.28
CA SER A 5 -3.11 -3.40 -15.96
C SER A 5 -3.63 -3.49 -14.52
N PRO A 6 -3.65 -2.37 -13.76
CA PRO A 6 -4.33 -2.30 -12.49
C PRO A 6 -5.85 -2.55 -12.60
N ASP A 7 -6.46 -2.49 -13.78
CA ASP A 7 -7.86 -2.92 -13.95
C ASP A 7 -8.09 -4.38 -13.52
N SER A 8 -7.02 -5.18 -13.46
CA SER A 8 -7.04 -6.55 -12.93
C SER A 8 -7.52 -6.63 -11.47
N PHE A 9 -7.45 -5.53 -10.71
CA PHE A 9 -7.95 -5.44 -9.34
C PHE A 9 -9.50 -5.39 -9.28
N MET A 10 -10.20 -5.01 -10.37
CA MET A 10 -11.66 -4.82 -10.38
C MET A 10 -12.49 -6.08 -10.14
N ASN A 11 -11.93 -7.25 -10.43
CA ASN A 11 -12.63 -8.53 -10.31
C ASN A 11 -12.07 -9.42 -9.19
N LEU A 12 -11.34 -8.84 -8.22
CA LEU A 12 -10.82 -9.61 -7.10
C LEU A 12 -11.94 -10.09 -6.18
N SER A 13 -11.82 -11.33 -5.75
CA SER A 13 -12.77 -11.94 -4.83
C SER A 13 -12.85 -11.16 -3.53
N THR A 14 -14.06 -10.95 -3.02
CA THR A 14 -14.28 -10.38 -1.67
C THR A 14 -13.78 -11.32 -0.57
N SER A 15 -13.52 -12.59 -0.87
CA SER A 15 -12.89 -13.55 0.05
C SER A 15 -11.37 -13.45 0.11
N LEU A 16 -10.74 -12.64 -0.75
CA LEU A 16 -9.29 -12.53 -0.81
C LEU A 16 -8.72 -11.99 0.50
N THR A 17 -7.79 -12.73 1.10
CA THR A 17 -7.14 -12.35 2.36
C THR A 17 -5.70 -11.88 2.17
N SER A 18 -5.02 -12.34 1.12
CA SER A 18 -3.63 -11.99 0.83
C SER A 18 -3.45 -11.83 -0.67
N LEU A 19 -2.74 -10.78 -1.08
CA LEU A 19 -2.42 -10.48 -2.47
C LEU A 19 -0.95 -10.13 -2.62
N HIS A 20 -0.21 -10.98 -3.34
CA HIS A 20 1.20 -10.77 -3.62
C HIS A 20 1.40 -10.59 -5.12
N LEU A 21 1.77 -9.38 -5.52
CA LEU A 21 2.06 -9.00 -6.90
C LEU A 21 3.44 -8.32 -6.98
N SER A 22 4.38 -8.78 -6.16
CA SER A 22 5.76 -8.30 -6.21
C SER A 22 6.40 -8.62 -7.57
N LYS A 23 7.13 -7.66 -8.17
CA LYS A 23 7.87 -7.83 -9.44
C LYS A 23 7.00 -8.27 -10.63
N THR A 24 5.72 -7.93 -10.65
CA THR A 24 4.81 -8.30 -11.75
C THR A 24 4.74 -7.25 -12.86
N HIS A 25 5.64 -6.26 -12.86
CA HIS A 25 5.67 -5.15 -13.82
C HIS A 25 4.33 -4.39 -13.87
N LEU A 26 3.66 -4.27 -12.71
CA LEU A 26 2.48 -3.43 -12.56
C LEU A 26 2.87 -1.98 -12.85
N GLN A 27 2.02 -1.31 -13.60
CA GLN A 27 2.26 0.05 -14.07
C GLN A 27 0.98 0.88 -14.02
N GLY A 28 1.12 2.19 -13.93
CA GLY A 28 -0.02 3.10 -13.83
C GLY A 28 -0.52 3.25 -12.40
N LYS A 29 -1.76 3.72 -12.23
CA LYS A 29 -2.29 4.08 -10.92
C LYS A 29 -2.78 2.86 -10.14
N LEU A 30 -2.38 2.75 -8.88
CA LEU A 30 -3.00 1.80 -7.93
C LEU A 30 -4.49 2.13 -7.79
N PRO A 31 -5.42 1.21 -8.13
CA PRO A 31 -6.83 1.48 -8.04
C PRO A 31 -7.31 1.34 -6.60
N GLU A 32 -8.27 2.18 -6.25
CA GLU A 32 -8.74 2.36 -4.87
C GLU A 32 -9.41 1.09 -4.32
N ASN A 33 -10.01 0.30 -5.21
CA ASN A 33 -10.81 -0.88 -4.88
C ASN A 33 -10.02 -2.00 -4.16
N VAL A 34 -8.73 -2.20 -4.46
CA VAL A 34 -7.94 -3.24 -3.79
C VAL A 34 -7.85 -2.99 -2.28
N LEU A 35 -7.91 -1.73 -1.87
CA LEU A 35 -7.86 -1.28 -0.48
C LEU A 35 -9.24 -1.32 0.21
N THR A 36 -10.30 -1.55 -0.55
CA THR A 36 -11.68 -1.70 -0.05
C THR A 36 -12.09 -3.17 0.12
N LEU A 37 -11.21 -4.11 -0.22
CA LEU A 37 -11.48 -5.54 -0.08
C LEU A 37 -11.69 -5.89 1.40
N PRO A 38 -12.87 -6.40 1.79
CA PRO A 38 -13.29 -6.45 3.20
C PRO A 38 -12.53 -7.47 4.03
N ASN A 39 -11.85 -8.42 3.39
CA ASN A 39 -11.10 -9.48 4.06
C ASN A 39 -9.58 -9.39 3.83
N LEU A 40 -9.11 -8.42 3.03
CA LEU A 40 -7.70 -8.31 2.69
C LEU A 40 -6.88 -7.93 3.94
N GLN A 41 -5.89 -8.75 4.25
CA GLN A 41 -5.00 -8.61 5.40
C GLN A 41 -3.54 -8.38 4.99
N GLN A 42 -3.13 -8.89 3.83
CA GLN A 42 -1.77 -8.75 3.33
C GLN A 42 -1.77 -8.25 1.89
N LEU A 43 -1.00 -7.19 1.62
CA LEU A 43 -0.83 -6.63 0.30
C LEU A 43 0.65 -6.37 0.04
N ASP A 44 1.22 -7.09 -0.93
CA ASP A 44 2.57 -6.89 -1.41
C ASP A 44 2.57 -6.47 -2.88
N LEU A 45 2.97 -5.23 -3.14
CA LEU A 45 3.11 -4.66 -4.48
C LEU A 45 4.56 -4.25 -4.77
N SER A 46 5.51 -4.77 -3.99
CA SER A 46 6.90 -4.36 -4.06
C SER A 46 7.54 -4.55 -5.44
N TYR A 47 8.57 -3.76 -5.74
CA TYR A 47 9.35 -3.82 -6.98
C TYR A 47 8.50 -3.68 -8.24
N ASN A 48 7.45 -2.86 -8.17
CA ASN A 48 6.71 -2.39 -9.33
C ASN A 48 6.98 -0.89 -9.50
N THR A 49 8.15 -0.55 -10.04
CA THR A 49 8.67 0.82 -10.08
C THR A 49 7.80 1.79 -10.88
N ASN A 50 7.03 1.28 -11.84
CA ASN A 50 6.11 2.05 -12.67
C ASN A 50 4.68 2.15 -12.09
N LEU A 51 4.42 1.49 -10.96
CA LEU A 51 3.18 1.64 -10.21
C LEU A 51 3.22 2.98 -9.47
N ASN A 52 2.22 3.81 -9.69
CA ASN A 52 2.10 5.14 -9.11
C ASN A 52 0.69 5.37 -8.56
N GLY A 53 0.39 6.60 -8.18
CA GLY A 53 -0.89 6.99 -7.61
C GLY A 53 -0.78 7.29 -6.13
N SER A 54 -1.92 7.51 -5.50
CA SER A 54 -2.01 7.90 -4.11
C SER A 54 -3.09 7.09 -3.43
N PHE A 55 -2.88 6.86 -2.14
CA PHE A 55 -3.89 6.33 -1.25
C PHE A 55 -5.11 7.28 -1.19
N PRO A 56 -6.34 6.82 -1.48
CA PRO A 56 -7.51 7.70 -1.48
C PRO A 56 -7.81 8.26 -0.09
N GLN A 57 -8.42 9.44 -0.06
CA GLN A 57 -8.71 10.13 1.21
C GLN A 57 -9.82 9.46 2.03
N TYR A 58 -10.69 8.65 1.43
CA TYR A 58 -11.91 8.14 2.06
C TYR A 58 -12.10 6.62 1.86
N ASN A 59 -12.89 5.99 2.76
CA ASN A 59 -13.48 4.63 2.64
C ASN A 59 -12.54 3.42 2.70
N TRP A 60 -11.71 3.29 3.74
CA TRP A 60 -10.92 2.07 3.96
C TRP A 60 -11.63 1.14 4.93
N SER A 61 -12.01 -0.02 4.43
CA SER A 61 -12.68 -1.09 5.18
C SER A 61 -11.82 -2.34 5.33
N SER A 62 -10.69 -2.42 4.60
CA SER A 62 -9.81 -3.58 4.65
C SER A 62 -9.18 -3.73 6.04
N PRO A 63 -9.19 -4.94 6.64
CA PRO A 63 -8.49 -5.25 7.88
C PRO A 63 -6.98 -5.47 7.63
N LEU A 64 -6.36 -4.59 6.84
CA LEU A 64 -4.98 -4.74 6.38
C LEU A 64 -4.02 -4.71 7.56
N LYS A 65 -3.14 -5.73 7.63
CA LYS A 65 -2.12 -5.91 8.66
C LYS A 65 -0.71 -5.72 8.11
N VAL A 66 -0.50 -6.14 6.86
CA VAL A 66 0.80 -6.10 6.19
C VAL A 66 0.67 -5.36 4.87
N LEU A 67 1.49 -4.32 4.70
CA LEU A 67 1.56 -3.52 3.47
C LEU A 67 3.02 -3.37 3.04
N ASN A 68 3.38 -3.92 1.88
CA ASN A 68 4.69 -3.77 1.27
C ASN A 68 4.60 -3.02 -0.06
N LEU A 69 5.24 -1.86 -0.10
CA LEU A 69 5.28 -0.95 -1.26
C LEU A 69 6.72 -0.60 -1.66
N THR A 70 7.68 -1.39 -1.19
CA THR A 70 9.12 -1.24 -1.49
C THR A 70 9.32 -1.05 -3.00
N ASP A 71 10.12 -0.09 -3.42
CA ASP A 71 10.42 0.21 -4.84
C ASP A 71 9.15 0.39 -5.71
N THR A 72 8.21 1.20 -5.23
CA THR A 72 7.03 1.67 -5.99
C THR A 72 6.95 3.20 -6.02
N GLY A 73 6.30 3.76 -7.04
CA GLY A 73 6.01 5.19 -7.14
C GLY A 73 4.72 5.61 -6.41
N VAL A 74 4.16 4.78 -5.53
CA VAL A 74 2.92 5.08 -4.81
C VAL A 74 3.19 6.09 -3.69
N VAL A 75 2.43 7.18 -3.69
CA VAL A 75 2.52 8.24 -2.69
C VAL A 75 1.68 7.90 -1.46
N ILE A 76 2.32 7.88 -0.29
CA ILE A 76 1.71 7.60 1.00
C ILE A 76 1.14 8.87 1.62
N ASP A 77 -0.11 8.81 2.06
CA ASP A 77 -0.77 9.87 2.83
C ASP A 77 -0.17 9.93 4.25
N PRO A 78 0.24 11.10 4.77
CA PRO A 78 0.77 11.23 6.14
C PRO A 78 -0.19 10.77 7.25
N TYR A 79 -1.49 10.63 6.95
CA TYR A 79 -2.49 10.13 7.89
C TYR A 79 -2.85 8.65 7.68
N LEU A 80 -2.03 7.89 6.94
CA LEU A 80 -2.23 6.47 6.62
C LEU A 80 -2.65 5.63 7.84
N CYS A 81 -1.99 5.86 8.97
CA CYS A 81 -2.20 5.10 10.20
C CYS A 81 -3.51 5.39 10.93
N ARG A 82 -4.11 6.56 10.72
CA ARG A 82 -5.48 6.81 11.23
C ARG A 82 -6.51 5.94 10.51
N LYS A 83 -6.19 5.51 9.28
CA LYS A 83 -7.10 4.74 8.42
C LYS A 83 -6.92 3.24 8.62
N PHE A 84 -5.69 2.73 8.67
CA PHE A 84 -5.45 1.31 8.91
C PHE A 84 -5.28 0.97 10.40
N LYS A 85 -6.40 0.77 11.09
CA LYS A 85 -6.43 0.44 12.53
C LYS A 85 -5.72 -0.87 12.91
N TYR A 86 -5.51 -1.75 11.94
CA TYR A 86 -4.94 -3.08 12.16
C TYR A 86 -3.54 -3.24 11.55
N LEU A 87 -2.97 -2.17 10.97
CA LEU A 87 -1.66 -2.25 10.33
C LEU A 87 -0.59 -2.52 11.37
N GLN A 88 0.20 -3.56 11.11
CA GLN A 88 1.28 -4.03 11.99
C GLN A 88 2.63 -3.89 11.30
N VAL A 89 2.69 -4.23 10.01
CA VAL A 89 3.92 -4.24 9.23
C VAL A 89 3.76 -3.34 8.02
N ILE A 90 4.69 -2.40 7.87
CA ILE A 90 4.76 -1.53 6.70
C ILE A 90 6.20 -1.44 6.18
N SER A 91 6.36 -1.65 4.87
CA SER A 91 7.64 -1.58 4.18
C SER A 91 7.54 -0.58 3.01
N LEU A 92 8.33 0.50 3.08
CA LEU A 92 8.26 1.63 2.14
C LEU A 92 9.63 1.97 1.51
N SER A 93 10.64 1.11 1.66
CA SER A 93 12.00 1.37 1.18
C SER A 93 12.03 1.66 -0.33
N GLY A 94 12.81 2.64 -0.77
CA GLY A 94 12.94 2.97 -2.20
C GLY A 94 11.67 3.53 -2.87
N SER A 95 10.59 3.79 -2.14
CA SER A 95 9.44 4.52 -2.67
C SER A 95 9.77 6.01 -2.87
N ASN A 96 9.09 6.68 -3.80
CA ASN A 96 9.34 8.10 -4.08
C ASN A 96 8.81 8.99 -2.95
N PHE A 97 9.63 9.17 -1.91
CA PHE A 97 9.39 10.10 -0.83
C PHE A 97 9.66 11.52 -1.35
N ASN A 98 8.62 12.21 -1.81
CA ASN A 98 8.71 13.67 -1.87
C ASN A 98 8.99 14.15 -0.44
N SER A 99 10.14 14.81 -0.27
CA SER A 99 10.89 15.11 0.95
C SER A 99 10.17 15.99 1.99
N VAL A 100 8.84 16.05 1.98
CA VAL A 100 8.01 17.01 2.73
C VAL A 100 7.07 16.30 3.73
N GLN A 101 6.84 14.99 3.64
CA GLN A 101 5.63 14.39 4.24
C GLN A 101 5.79 13.20 5.21
N LEU A 102 7.01 12.71 5.44
CA LEU A 102 7.30 11.96 6.67
C LEU A 102 7.64 12.96 7.78
N SER A 103 6.65 13.75 8.17
CA SER A 103 6.72 14.42 9.48
C SER A 103 6.94 13.32 10.54
N PRO A 104 7.71 13.57 11.61
CA PRO A 104 7.77 12.67 12.77
C PRO A 104 6.37 12.22 13.25
N THR A 105 5.36 13.07 13.02
CA THR A 105 3.95 12.82 13.33
C THR A 105 3.28 11.71 12.49
N PHE A 106 3.93 11.21 11.42
CA PHE A 106 3.43 10.08 10.64
C PHE A 106 3.21 8.87 11.56
N LEU A 107 4.16 8.63 12.47
CA LEU A 107 4.14 7.48 13.38
C LEU A 107 3.38 7.75 14.69
N ASP A 108 3.21 9.02 15.08
CA ASP A 108 2.50 9.41 16.32
C ASP A 108 1.07 8.84 16.39
N ASN A 109 0.47 8.54 15.24
CA ASN A 109 -0.88 8.01 15.13
C ASN A 109 -0.95 6.51 14.79
N CYS A 110 0.19 5.83 14.65
CA CYS A 110 0.31 4.40 14.32
C CYS A 110 0.49 3.54 15.58
N THR A 111 -0.55 3.38 16.40
CA THR A 111 -0.42 2.71 17.70
C THR A 111 -0.17 1.20 17.65
N GLN A 112 -0.31 0.57 16.48
CA GLN A 112 -0.23 -0.89 16.32
C GLN A 112 0.93 -1.36 15.42
N ILE A 113 1.75 -0.44 14.89
CA ILE A 113 2.89 -0.81 14.04
C ILE A 113 3.97 -1.47 14.90
N THR A 114 4.34 -2.70 14.53
CA THR A 114 5.38 -3.50 15.18
C THR A 114 6.65 -3.56 14.34
N SER A 115 6.57 -3.28 13.03
CA SER A 115 7.73 -3.28 12.13
C SER A 115 7.58 -2.21 11.06
N LEU A 116 8.60 -1.37 10.95
CA LEU A 116 8.73 -0.33 9.93
C LEU A 116 10.13 -0.44 9.31
N ASP A 117 10.19 -0.82 8.04
CA ASP A 117 11.44 -0.76 7.28
C ASP A 117 11.53 0.57 6.55
N HIS A 118 12.45 1.43 7.02
CA HIS A 118 12.84 2.68 6.38
C HIS A 118 14.36 2.66 6.17
N PHE A 119 14.81 2.13 5.03
CA PHE A 119 16.21 2.25 4.64
C PHE A 119 16.36 3.34 3.57
N LYS A 120 17.29 4.25 3.87
CA LYS A 120 17.64 5.45 3.13
C LYS A 120 18.54 5.10 1.95
#